data_AF-A0A2D7I6M2-F1
#
_entry.id   AF-A0A2D7I6M2-F1
#
_cell.length_a   1.000
_cell.length_b   1.000
_cell.length_c   1.000
_cell.angle_alpha   90.00
_cell.angle_beta   90.00
_cell.angle_gamma   90.00
#
_symmetry.space_group_name_H-M   'P 1'
#
loop_
_entity.id
_entity.type
_entity.pdbx_description
1 polymer ?
#
loop_
_entity_poly.entity_id
_entity_poly.type
_entity_poly.pdbx_seq_one_letter_code
_entity_poly.pdbx_strand_id
1 'polypeptide(L)'
;MDRLFIKVDSSNTPINGIHPSFESNLKANFPDHDWTSDSPPLGYKKFQRVSPPVLKTYEVFDPLIGEDISMAFTHNGLEYKYFADEDRVKDVWHVRDMTAEEKQAKIDAKYAEWNNYHPWAFDESICEFVVPDSYPGKGEDDQTIYEYKNSNGEWVQYPTDGKNYNWDNTKEEWVEVTE
;
A
#
# COMPACT_ATOMS: atom_id res chain seq x y z
N MET A 1 21.20 -8.19 -18.85
CA MET A 1 19.73 -8.24 -18.71
C MET A 1 19.16 -8.31 -20.11
N ASP A 2 18.20 -9.20 -20.36
CA ASP A 2 17.62 -9.36 -21.70
C ASP A 2 16.72 -8.14 -22.03
N ARG A 3 16.81 -7.60 -23.25
CA ARG A 3 16.00 -6.43 -23.65
C ARG A 3 14.54 -6.84 -23.78
N LEU A 4 13.62 -5.93 -23.49
CA LEU A 4 12.18 -6.14 -23.65
C LEU A 4 11.65 -5.31 -24.80
N PHE A 5 10.67 -5.88 -25.50
CA PHE A 5 9.99 -5.25 -26.63
C PHE A 5 8.50 -5.54 -26.55
N ILE A 6 7.66 -4.64 -27.03
CA ILE A 6 6.21 -4.84 -27.12
C ILE A 6 5.73 -4.56 -28.53
N LYS A 7 4.73 -5.31 -28.96
CA LYS A 7 4.11 -5.13 -30.27
C LYS A 7 3.20 -3.90 -30.23
N VAL A 8 3.30 -3.07 -31.25
CA VAL A 8 2.51 -1.84 -31.39
C VAL A 8 1.80 -1.81 -32.74
N ASP A 9 0.76 -1.00 -32.85
CA ASP A 9 0.10 -0.69 -34.11
C ASP A 9 0.85 0.40 -34.92
N SER A 10 0.29 0.83 -36.04
CA SER A 10 0.88 1.87 -36.90
C SER A 10 0.96 3.26 -36.25
N SER A 11 0.24 3.48 -35.15
CA SER A 11 0.26 4.71 -34.34
C SER A 11 1.21 4.61 -33.13
N ASN A 12 1.97 3.51 -33.01
CA ASN A 12 2.79 3.15 -31.85
C ASN A 12 1.98 2.85 -30.57
N THR A 13 0.68 2.59 -30.70
CA THR A 13 -0.16 2.19 -29.56
C THR A 13 0.09 0.70 -29.27
N PRO A 14 0.40 0.31 -28.02
CA PRO A 14 0.50 -1.10 -27.65
C PRO A 14 -0.75 -1.87 -28.02
N ILE A 15 -0.57 -3.05 -28.62
CA ILE A 15 -1.71 -3.90 -28.97
C ILE A 15 -2.26 -4.52 -27.69
N ASN A 16 -3.54 -4.23 -27.39
CA ASN A 16 -4.21 -4.75 -26.19
C ASN A 16 -4.11 -6.29 -26.10
N GLY A 17 -3.83 -6.79 -24.90
CA GLY A 17 -3.64 -8.22 -24.62
C GLY A 17 -2.29 -8.80 -25.06
N ILE A 18 -1.38 -7.99 -25.63
CA ILE A 18 -0.02 -8.43 -25.96
C ILE A 18 0.96 -7.98 -24.88
N HIS A 19 1.61 -8.95 -24.25
CA HIS A 19 2.63 -8.68 -23.24
C HIS A 19 4.02 -8.39 -23.85
N PRO A 20 4.87 -7.64 -23.13
CA PRO A 20 6.27 -7.48 -23.49
C PRO A 20 6.99 -8.83 -23.64
N SER A 21 7.75 -8.96 -24.72
CA SER A 21 8.55 -10.13 -25.07
C SER A 21 10.03 -9.85 -24.87
N PHE A 22 10.75 -10.85 -24.36
CA PHE A 22 12.21 -10.83 -24.31
C PHE A 22 12.81 -10.86 -25.71
N GLU A 23 13.96 -10.21 -25.90
CA GLU A 23 14.73 -10.23 -27.15
C GLU A 23 15.02 -11.66 -27.59
N SER A 24 15.41 -12.53 -26.66
CA SER A 24 15.67 -13.94 -26.93
C SER A 24 14.48 -14.66 -27.60
N ASN A 25 13.25 -14.34 -27.18
CA ASN A 25 12.03 -14.88 -27.78
C ASN A 25 11.77 -14.28 -29.17
N LEU A 26 12.08 -13.00 -29.38
CA LEU A 26 11.88 -12.36 -30.67
C LEU A 26 12.94 -12.77 -31.71
N LYS A 27 14.18 -13.05 -31.29
CA LYS A 27 15.25 -13.53 -32.17
C LYS A 27 14.86 -14.78 -32.96
N ALA A 28 14.10 -15.68 -32.35
CA ALA A 28 13.59 -16.88 -33.03
C ALA A 28 12.57 -16.56 -34.12
N ASN A 29 11.81 -15.46 -33.98
CA ASN A 29 10.76 -15.05 -34.89
C ASN A 29 11.23 -14.05 -35.98
N PHE A 30 12.34 -13.35 -35.71
CA PHE A 30 12.94 -12.38 -36.63
C PHE A 30 14.44 -12.69 -36.83
N PRO A 31 14.77 -13.81 -37.51
CA PRO A 31 16.15 -14.24 -37.70
C PRO A 31 16.98 -13.26 -38.56
N ASP A 32 16.32 -12.54 -39.46
CA ASP A 32 16.97 -11.59 -40.38
C ASP A 32 17.11 -10.17 -39.80
N HIS A 33 16.58 -9.92 -38.59
CA HIS A 33 16.68 -8.61 -37.95
C HIS A 33 18.09 -8.38 -37.41
N ASP A 34 18.61 -7.16 -37.56
CA ASP A 34 19.90 -6.78 -36.96
C ASP A 34 19.75 -6.53 -35.46
N TRP A 35 19.99 -7.60 -34.69
CA TRP A 35 19.96 -7.57 -33.22
C TRP A 35 21.17 -6.89 -32.58
N THR A 36 22.21 -6.55 -33.35
CA THR A 36 23.33 -5.74 -32.86
C THR A 36 22.98 -4.25 -32.84
N SER A 37 21.99 -3.84 -33.65
CA SER A 37 21.42 -2.51 -33.60
C SER A 37 20.53 -2.30 -32.36
N ASP A 38 20.28 -1.03 -32.08
CA ASP A 38 19.33 -0.59 -31.06
C ASP A 38 17.90 -0.44 -31.59
N SER A 39 17.66 -0.74 -32.88
CA SER A 39 16.36 -0.64 -33.50
C SER A 39 15.54 -1.91 -33.24
N PRO A 40 14.26 -1.79 -32.81
CA PRO A 40 13.37 -2.94 -32.69
C PRO A 40 12.97 -3.47 -34.08
N PRO A 41 12.51 -4.74 -34.18
CA PRO A 41 11.86 -5.23 -35.38
C PRO A 41 10.64 -4.38 -35.78
N LEU A 42 10.26 -4.43 -37.06
CA LEU A 42 9.08 -3.69 -37.55
C LEU A 42 7.82 -4.11 -36.78
N GLY A 43 7.04 -3.11 -36.33
CA GLY A 43 5.83 -3.32 -35.53
C GLY A 43 6.10 -3.55 -34.04
N TYR A 44 7.34 -3.36 -33.58
CA TYR A 44 7.71 -3.42 -32.17
C TYR A 44 8.33 -2.10 -31.70
N LYS A 45 8.20 -1.86 -30.40
CA LYS A 45 8.93 -0.82 -29.67
C LYS A 45 9.69 -1.42 -28.51
N LYS A 46 10.76 -0.74 -28.08
CA LYS A 46 11.45 -1.07 -26.83
C LYS A 46 10.46 -0.91 -25.69
N PHE A 47 10.53 -1.83 -24.74
CA PHE A 47 9.70 -1.82 -23.55
C PHE A 47 10.58 -1.66 -22.31
N GLN A 48 10.16 -0.77 -21.41
CA GLN A 48 10.83 -0.57 -20.12
C GLN A 48 9.84 -0.84 -19.00
N ARG A 49 10.18 -1.81 -18.16
CA ARG A 49 9.45 -2.08 -16.93
C ARG A 49 9.66 -0.93 -15.93
N VAL A 50 8.58 -0.51 -15.29
CA VAL A 50 8.61 0.45 -14.17
C VAL A 50 8.02 -0.27 -12.97
N SER A 51 8.73 -0.27 -11.85
CA SER A 51 8.25 -0.92 -10.63
C SER A 51 6.91 -0.35 -10.18
N PRO A 52 5.99 -1.18 -9.65
CA PRO A 52 4.78 -0.67 -9.03
C PRO A 52 5.11 0.33 -7.90
N PRO A 53 4.31 1.39 -7.73
CA PRO A 53 4.46 2.28 -6.59
C PRO A 53 4.13 1.55 -5.28
N VAL A 54 4.72 2.03 -4.18
CA VAL A 54 4.26 1.67 -2.84
C VAL A 54 3.00 2.49 -2.55
N LEU A 55 1.86 1.83 -2.36
CA LEU A 55 0.60 2.49 -2.04
C LEU A 55 0.63 3.04 -0.62
N LYS A 56 0.06 4.23 -0.42
CA LYS A 56 -0.26 4.73 0.93
C LYS A 56 -1.37 3.88 1.56
N THR A 57 -1.58 4.09 2.86
CA THR A 57 -2.61 3.41 3.66
C THR A 57 -3.98 3.38 3.00
N TYR A 58 -4.39 4.48 2.38
CA TYR A 58 -5.73 4.63 1.77
C TYR A 58 -5.66 4.87 0.27
N GLU A 59 -4.70 4.26 -0.41
CA GLU A 59 -4.62 4.24 -1.87
C GLU A 59 -4.91 2.84 -2.40
N VAL A 60 -5.49 2.77 -3.59
CA VAL A 60 -5.70 1.54 -4.36
C VAL A 60 -5.29 1.78 -5.80
N PHE A 61 -4.90 0.70 -6.49
CA PHE A 61 -4.80 0.77 -7.94
C PHE A 61 -6.18 1.02 -8.55
N ASP A 62 -6.25 1.92 -9.53
CA ASP A 62 -7.53 2.29 -10.14
C ASP A 62 -8.06 1.11 -10.97
N PRO A 63 -9.18 0.47 -10.57
CA PRO A 63 -9.66 -0.70 -11.28
C PRO A 63 -10.29 -0.37 -12.64
N LEU A 64 -10.56 0.91 -12.91
CA LEU A 64 -11.18 1.38 -14.15
C LEU A 64 -10.14 1.69 -15.24
N ILE A 65 -8.86 1.78 -14.87
CA ILE A 65 -7.78 2.12 -15.78
C ILE A 65 -6.78 0.97 -15.81
N GLY A 66 -6.42 0.52 -17.00
CA GLY A 66 -5.43 -0.53 -17.19
C GLY A 66 -5.79 -1.42 -18.36
N GLU A 67 -4.85 -2.29 -18.72
CA GLU A 67 -5.05 -3.29 -19.74
C GLU A 67 -5.61 -4.58 -19.13
N ASP A 68 -6.20 -5.44 -19.96
CA ASP A 68 -6.58 -6.80 -19.54
C ASP A 68 -5.34 -7.69 -19.42
N ILE A 69 -4.51 -7.34 -18.43
CA ILE A 69 -3.35 -8.09 -17.98
C ILE A 69 -3.67 -8.82 -16.67
N SER A 70 -4.96 -8.92 -16.36
CA SER A 70 -5.58 -9.36 -15.10
C SER A 70 -5.16 -10.76 -14.63
N MET A 71 -4.50 -11.55 -15.49
CA MET A 71 -3.94 -12.85 -15.10
C MET A 71 -2.63 -12.75 -14.30
N ALA A 72 -1.88 -11.65 -14.42
CA ALA A 72 -0.57 -11.51 -13.79
C ALA A 72 -0.61 -10.78 -12.43
N PHE A 73 -1.67 -10.04 -12.16
CA PHE A 73 -1.80 -9.20 -10.96
C PHE A 73 -3.19 -9.38 -10.34
N THR A 74 -3.28 -9.29 -9.02
CA THR A 74 -4.56 -9.35 -8.29
C THR A 74 -5.33 -8.03 -8.34
N HIS A 75 -4.91 -7.09 -9.20
CA HIS A 75 -5.52 -5.77 -9.36
C HIS A 75 -5.50 -5.36 -10.83
N ASN A 76 -6.40 -4.46 -11.20
CA ASN A 76 -6.28 -3.66 -12.41
C ASN A 76 -5.62 -2.31 -12.04
N GLY A 77 -5.02 -1.59 -12.99
CA GLY A 77 -4.27 -0.35 -12.69
C GLY A 77 -2.96 -0.17 -13.46
N LEU A 78 -2.57 -1.13 -14.30
CA LEU A 78 -1.36 -1.04 -15.12
C LEU A 78 -1.74 -0.89 -16.60
N GLU A 79 -1.23 0.17 -17.21
CA GLU A 79 -1.36 0.49 -18.63
C GLU A 79 0.02 0.43 -19.30
N TYR A 80 0.10 -0.07 -20.54
CA TYR A 80 1.29 0.14 -21.35
C TYR A 80 1.12 1.39 -22.20
N LYS A 81 2.01 2.37 -22.01
CA LYS A 81 1.92 3.65 -22.70
C LYS A 81 3.19 3.95 -23.48
N TYR A 82 3.01 4.43 -24.71
CA TYR A 82 4.10 4.91 -25.55
C TYR A 82 4.51 6.34 -25.19
N PHE A 83 5.81 6.56 -25.06
CA PHE A 83 6.45 7.83 -24.75
C PHE A 83 7.32 8.26 -25.93
N ALA A 84 6.83 9.22 -26.71
CA ALA A 84 7.43 9.62 -27.99
C ALA A 84 8.79 10.32 -27.85
N ASP A 85 9.01 10.99 -26.72
CA ASP A 85 10.27 11.63 -26.34
C ASP A 85 11.41 10.63 -26.07
N GLU A 86 11.06 9.39 -25.72
CA GLU A 86 12.02 8.33 -25.39
C GLU A 86 11.99 7.14 -26.35
N ASP A 87 11.13 7.21 -27.37
CA ASP A 87 10.84 6.17 -28.37
C ASP A 87 10.64 4.76 -27.74
N ARG A 88 9.86 4.70 -26.66
CA ARG A 88 9.64 3.44 -25.92
C ARG A 88 8.26 3.37 -25.28
N VAL A 89 7.84 2.15 -24.99
CA VAL A 89 6.66 1.86 -24.19
C VAL A 89 7.08 1.58 -22.75
N LYS A 90 6.32 2.06 -21.77
CA LYS A 90 6.55 1.82 -20.35
C LYS A 90 5.31 1.33 -19.64
N ASP A 91 5.51 0.67 -18.51
CA ASP A 91 4.47 0.50 -17.50
C ASP A 91 4.05 1.88 -16.96
N VAL A 92 2.74 2.13 -16.90
CA VAL A 92 2.12 3.27 -16.22
C VAL A 92 1.16 2.75 -15.16
N TRP A 93 1.44 3.06 -13.90
CA TRP A 93 0.63 2.63 -12.77
C TRP A 93 -0.35 3.74 -12.39
N HIS A 94 -1.63 3.40 -12.39
CA HIS A 94 -2.73 4.29 -12.02
C HIS A 94 -3.19 3.95 -10.62
N VAL A 95 -3.09 4.94 -9.74
CA VAL A 95 -3.45 4.85 -8.33
C VAL A 95 -4.44 5.95 -8.03
N ARG A 96 -5.42 5.65 -7.19
CA ARG A 96 -6.37 6.62 -6.67
C ARG A 96 -6.49 6.47 -5.16
N ASP A 97 -6.97 7.53 -4.52
CA ASP A 97 -7.43 7.45 -3.14
C ASP A 97 -8.65 6.53 -3.04
N MET A 98 -8.75 5.82 -1.92
CA MET A 98 -9.95 5.10 -1.54
C MET A 98 -11.12 6.08 -1.38
N THR A 99 -12.33 5.63 -1.73
CA THR A 99 -13.54 6.37 -1.36
C THR A 99 -13.75 6.34 0.15
N ALA A 100 -14.65 7.18 0.66
CA ALA A 100 -14.99 7.18 2.09
C ALA A 100 -15.52 5.81 2.55
N GLU A 101 -16.30 5.14 1.71
CA GLU A 101 -16.86 3.82 1.96
C GLU A 101 -15.78 2.73 1.98
N GLU A 102 -14.85 2.76 1.02
CA GLU A 102 -13.71 1.83 0.97
C GLU A 102 -12.79 2.00 2.19
N LYS A 103 -12.54 3.25 2.58
CA LYS A 103 -11.77 3.58 3.79
C LYS A 103 -12.45 3.06 5.04
N GLN A 104 -13.74 3.33 5.22
CA GLN A 104 -14.49 2.85 6.39
C GLN A 104 -14.53 1.33 6.44
N ALA A 105 -14.79 0.66 5.32
CA ALA A 105 -14.78 -0.81 5.25
C ALA A 105 -13.43 -1.41 5.64
N LYS A 106 -12.31 -0.75 5.26
CA LYS A 106 -10.96 -1.17 5.66
C LYS A 106 -10.74 -1.01 7.18
N ILE A 107 -11.18 0.11 7.74
CA ILE A 107 -11.11 0.36 9.19
C ILE A 107 -11.95 -0.67 9.95
N ASP A 108 -13.19 -0.90 9.52
CA ASP A 108 -14.11 -1.87 10.13
C ASP A 108 -13.54 -3.28 10.10
N ALA A 109 -12.90 -3.69 8.99
CA ALA A 109 -12.22 -4.97 8.88
C ALA A 109 -11.08 -5.10 9.90
N LYS A 110 -10.33 -4.01 10.13
CA LYS A 110 -9.27 -4.00 11.15
C LYS A 110 -9.83 -4.10 12.57
N TYR A 111 -10.91 -3.40 12.87
CA TYR A 111 -11.62 -3.55 14.15
C TYR A 111 -12.23 -4.95 14.31
N ALA A 112 -12.68 -5.60 13.25
CA ALA A 112 -13.21 -6.97 13.31
C ALA A 112 -12.11 -8.01 13.59
N GLU A 113 -10.87 -7.76 13.18
CA GLU A 113 -9.70 -8.58 13.52
C GLU A 113 -9.22 -8.37 14.97
N TRP A 114 -9.72 -7.33 15.66
CA TRP A 114 -9.23 -6.93 16.97
C TRP A 114 -9.74 -7.82 18.10
N ASN A 115 -8.81 -8.52 18.76
CA ASN A 115 -9.09 -9.43 19.88
C ASN A 115 -8.97 -8.77 21.26
N ASN A 116 -9.20 -7.45 21.36
CA ASN A 116 -9.26 -6.70 22.62
C ASN A 116 -7.95 -6.71 23.45
N TYR A 117 -6.79 -6.47 22.81
CA TYR A 117 -5.52 -6.31 23.52
C TYR A 117 -5.35 -4.88 24.04
N HIS A 118 -6.01 -4.54 25.15
CA HIS A 118 -5.63 -3.34 25.90
C HIS A 118 -4.16 -3.52 26.36
N PRO A 119 -3.25 -2.54 26.14
CA PRO A 119 -3.50 -1.10 25.93
C PRO A 119 -3.36 -0.55 24.49
N TRP A 120 -3.56 -1.32 23.42
CA TRP A 120 -3.25 -0.80 22.07
C TRP A 120 -4.29 0.21 21.57
N ALA A 121 -3.79 1.26 20.92
CA ALA A 121 -4.60 2.29 20.28
C ALA A 121 -4.65 2.06 18.77
N PHE A 122 -5.78 2.39 18.13
CA PHE A 122 -5.87 2.35 16.67
C PHE A 122 -5.29 3.64 16.07
N ASP A 123 -4.25 3.52 15.25
CA ASP A 123 -3.71 4.61 14.45
C ASP A 123 -4.36 4.57 13.07
N GLU A 124 -5.32 5.47 12.86
CA GLU A 124 -6.03 5.59 11.59
C GLU A 124 -5.11 6.00 10.44
N SER A 125 -3.99 6.68 10.67
CA SER A 125 -3.08 7.11 9.59
C SER A 125 -2.40 5.94 8.87
N ILE A 126 -2.20 4.83 9.60
CA ILE A 126 -1.62 3.58 9.10
C ILE A 126 -2.62 2.41 9.09
N CYS A 127 -3.82 2.61 9.64
CA CYS A 127 -4.89 1.61 9.72
C CYS A 127 -4.46 0.35 10.51
N GLU A 128 -3.77 0.56 11.63
CA GLU A 128 -3.24 -0.52 12.49
C GLU A 128 -3.45 -0.22 13.97
N PHE A 129 -3.53 -1.27 14.80
CA PHE A 129 -3.42 -1.12 16.25
C PHE A 129 -1.96 -1.07 16.64
N VAL A 130 -1.53 0.04 17.24
CA VAL A 130 -0.17 0.25 17.70
C VAL A 130 -0.08 -0.02 19.20
N VAL A 131 0.97 -0.74 19.58
CA VAL A 131 1.33 -0.91 20.98
C VAL A 131 1.72 0.47 21.52
N PRO A 132 1.29 0.84 22.73
CA PRO A 132 1.80 2.03 23.39
C PRO A 132 3.31 2.01 23.52
N ASP A 133 3.89 3.19 23.60
CA ASP A 133 5.24 3.33 24.13
C ASP A 133 5.34 2.64 25.50
N SER A 134 6.50 2.03 25.79
CA SER A 134 6.71 1.14 26.93
C SER A 134 6.13 1.69 28.24
N TYR A 135 5.40 0.84 28.97
CA TYR A 135 4.79 1.14 30.28
C TYR A 135 5.77 1.91 31.19
N PRO A 136 5.35 3.04 31.80
CA PRO A 136 6.25 3.88 32.59
C PRO A 136 6.74 3.20 33.87
N GLY A 137 5.96 2.27 34.44
CA GLY A 137 6.35 1.53 35.63
C GLY A 137 7.55 0.63 35.33
N LYS A 138 8.73 1.03 35.80
CA LYS A 138 10.02 0.43 35.41
C LYS A 138 10.68 -0.45 36.48
N GLY A 139 9.96 -0.93 37.50
CA GLY A 139 10.56 -1.81 38.51
C GLY A 139 9.55 -2.69 39.25
N GLU A 140 10.03 -3.82 39.76
CA GLU A 140 9.24 -4.76 40.60
C GLU A 140 8.66 -4.10 41.86
N ASP A 141 9.19 -2.94 42.28
CA ASP A 141 8.77 -2.18 43.47
C ASP A 141 7.88 -0.97 43.15
N ASP A 142 7.63 -0.67 41.87
CA ASP A 142 6.81 0.48 41.46
C ASP A 142 5.33 0.10 41.46
N GLN A 143 4.64 0.39 42.57
CA GLN A 143 3.18 0.18 42.71
C GLN A 143 2.37 1.28 42.02
N THR A 144 3.01 2.18 41.26
CA THR A 144 2.32 3.25 40.57
C THR A 144 1.49 2.67 39.43
N ILE A 145 0.17 2.80 39.54
CA ILE A 145 -0.76 2.37 38.50
C ILE A 145 -0.81 3.46 37.42
N TYR A 146 -0.73 3.04 36.16
CA TYR A 146 -0.95 3.89 34.99
C TYR A 146 -1.99 3.23 34.09
N GLU A 147 -2.82 4.06 33.46
CA GLU A 147 -3.74 3.65 32.40
C GLU A 147 -3.39 4.40 31.12
N TYR A 148 -3.62 3.77 29.96
CA TYR A 148 -3.24 4.35 28.68
C TYR A 148 -4.40 5.13 28.07
N LYS A 149 -4.13 6.37 27.69
CA LYS A 149 -5.06 7.28 27.02
C LYS A 149 -4.84 7.19 25.52
N ASN A 150 -5.73 6.49 24.81
CA ASN A 150 -5.57 6.21 23.39
C ASN A 150 -5.74 7.46 22.52
N SER A 151 -6.57 8.42 22.95
CA SER A 151 -6.85 9.64 22.17
C SER A 151 -5.63 10.51 21.89
N ASN A 152 -4.62 10.48 22.75
CA ASN A 152 -3.38 11.23 22.58
C ASN A 152 -2.09 10.40 22.75
N GLY A 153 -2.21 9.10 23.03
CA GLY A 153 -1.09 8.18 23.13
C GLY A 153 -0.24 8.36 24.39
N GLU A 154 -0.86 8.71 25.52
CA GLU A 154 -0.14 9.01 26.76
C GLU A 154 -0.52 8.06 27.90
N TRP A 155 0.44 7.78 28.79
CA TRP A 155 0.16 7.08 30.05
C TRP A 155 -0.28 8.08 31.14
N VAL A 156 -1.42 7.81 31.77
CA VAL A 156 -2.00 8.64 32.82
C VAL A 156 -1.87 7.93 34.16
N GLN A 157 -1.11 8.54 35.07
CA GLN A 157 -0.87 8.03 36.40
C GLN A 157 -2.13 8.05 37.27
N TYR A 158 -2.34 7.01 38.08
CA TYR A 158 -3.35 6.96 39.13
C TYR A 158 -3.16 8.11 40.12
N PRO A 159 -4.21 8.86 40.49
CA PRO A 159 -4.09 9.97 41.43
C PRO A 159 -3.58 9.53 42.81
N THR A 160 -2.68 10.31 43.41
CA THR A 160 -2.01 9.98 44.69
C THR A 160 -2.59 10.73 45.89
N ASP A 161 -3.78 11.29 45.77
CA ASP A 161 -4.42 12.13 46.79
C ASP A 161 -5.16 11.36 47.89
N GLY A 162 -5.02 10.03 47.92
CA GLY A 162 -5.59 9.14 48.94
C GLY A 162 -7.06 8.80 48.73
N LYS A 163 -7.65 9.19 47.59
CA LYS A 163 -9.01 8.80 47.19
C LYS A 163 -8.98 7.59 46.27
N ASN A 164 -10.15 6.98 46.09
CA ASN A 164 -10.33 5.85 45.20
C ASN A 164 -10.83 6.32 43.82
N TYR A 165 -10.22 5.80 42.76
CA TYR A 165 -10.58 6.08 41.37
C TYR A 165 -10.79 4.80 40.57
N ASN A 166 -11.68 4.88 39.59
CA ASN A 166 -11.81 3.91 38.50
C ASN A 166 -11.47 4.60 37.18
N TRP A 167 -10.82 3.89 36.27
CA TRP A 167 -10.57 4.38 34.93
C TRP A 167 -11.85 4.32 34.08
N ASP A 168 -12.29 5.46 33.57
CA ASP A 168 -13.38 5.54 32.60
C ASP A 168 -12.80 5.43 31.19
N ASN A 169 -12.90 4.24 30.59
CA ASN A 169 -12.41 3.99 29.23
C ASN A 169 -13.12 4.82 28.14
N THR A 170 -14.31 5.37 28.41
CA THR A 170 -15.03 6.21 27.43
C THR A 170 -14.50 7.63 27.42
N LYS A 171 -14.12 8.15 28.59
CA LYS A 171 -13.57 9.50 28.75
C LYS A 171 -12.04 9.53 28.74
N GLU A 172 -11.44 8.36 28.94
CA GLU A 172 -10.00 8.16 29.14
C GLU A 172 -9.46 9.04 30.28
N GLU A 173 -10.11 8.96 31.43
CA GLU A 173 -9.76 9.69 32.65
C GLU A 173 -10.03 8.86 33.93
N TRP A 174 -9.31 9.19 35.00
CA TRP A 174 -9.60 8.65 36.34
C TRP A 174 -10.82 9.36 36.94
N VAL A 175 -11.86 8.60 37.28
CA VAL A 175 -13.08 9.11 37.90
C VAL A 175 -13.12 8.68 39.36
N GLU A 176 -13.25 9.65 40.27
CA GLU A 176 -13.35 9.41 41.72
C GLU A 176 -14.59 8.57 42.03
N VAL A 177 -14.41 7.54 42.85
CA VAL A 177 -15.49 6.67 43.33
C VAL A 177 -15.76 7.04 44.79
N THR A 178 -16.90 7.67 45.04
CA THR A 178 -17.42 7.88 46.39
C THR A 178 -18.18 6.63 46.83
N GLU A 179 -17.69 5.95 47.88
CA GLU A 179 -18.47 4.95 48.63
C GLU A 179 -19.65 5.59 49.38
#